data_AF-A0A1S8CQP5-F1
#
_entry.id   AF-A0A1S8CQP5-F1
#
_cell.length_a   1.000
_cell.length_b   1.000
_cell.length_c   1.000
_cell.angle_alpha   90.00
_cell.angle_beta   90.00
_cell.angle_gamma   90.00
#
_symmetry.space_group_name_H-M   'P 1'
#
loop_
_entity.id
_entity.type
_entity.pdbx_description
1 polymer ?
#
loop_
_entity_poly.entity_id
_entity_poly.type
_entity_poly.pdbx_seq_one_letter_code
_entity_poly.pdbx_strand_id
1 'polypeptide(L)'
;MQHLVEFKKYHLKALNSLVHTGKHAFIRSSLGFDPSMIDTLMRQSNNLVSAAVHIMFKHSIPDKQHFLLGLHEKYRECFYMEQDVDPNMKATIDARFK
;
A
#
# COMPACT_ATOMS: atom_id res chain seq x y z
N MET A 1 0.03 9.29 -11.98
CA MET A 1 1.05 8.23 -12.14
C MET A 1 1.95 8.10 -10.92
N GLN A 2 2.23 9.18 -10.17
CA GLN A 2 2.97 9.18 -8.91
C GLN A 2 2.56 8.07 -7.94
N HIS A 3 1.26 7.95 -7.63
CA HIS A 3 0.74 6.92 -6.72
C HIS A 3 1.03 5.48 -7.14
N LEU A 4 1.11 5.17 -8.44
CA LEU A 4 1.49 3.83 -8.93
C LEU A 4 2.99 3.56 -8.71
N VAL A 5 3.82 4.59 -8.89
CA VAL A 5 5.27 4.52 -8.64
C VAL A 5 5.52 4.34 -7.14
N GLU A 6 4.86 5.12 -6.30
CA GLU A 6 4.94 5.01 -4.84
C GLU A 6 4.44 3.65 -4.35
N PHE A 7 3.31 3.16 -4.88
CA PHE A 7 2.79 1.84 -4.53
C PHE A 7 3.78 0.73 -4.87
N LYS A 8 4.35 0.76 -6.08
CA LYS A 8 5.36 -0.21 -6.49
C LYS A 8 6.61 -0.13 -5.60
N LYS A 9 7.05 1.08 -5.26
CA LYS A 9 8.29 1.33 -4.51
C LYS A 9 8.18 0.91 -3.04
N TYR A 10 7.09 1.30 -2.37
CA TYR A 10 6.98 1.19 -0.92
C TYR A 10 6.08 0.06 -0.44
N HIS A 11 5.13 -0.43 -1.25
CA HIS A 11 4.06 -1.33 -0.76
C HIS A 11 4.09 -2.72 -1.40
N LEU A 12 4.42 -2.82 -2.69
CA LEU A 12 4.33 -4.08 -3.44
C LEU A 12 5.15 -5.23 -2.83
N LYS A 13 6.38 -4.94 -2.37
CA LYS A 13 7.24 -5.97 -1.76
C LYS A 13 6.72 -6.45 -0.42
N ALA A 14 6.18 -5.55 0.40
CA ALA A 14 5.62 -5.88 1.72
C ALA A 14 4.37 -6.76 1.56
N LEU A 15 3.45 -6.36 0.67
CA LEU A 15 2.26 -7.14 0.31
C LEU A 15 2.62 -8.52 -0.23
N ASN A 16 3.55 -8.61 -1.18
CA ASN A 16 3.99 -9.90 -1.72
C ASN A 16 4.63 -10.79 -0.65
N SER A 17 5.43 -10.20 0.25
CA SER A 17 6.03 -10.95 1.37
C SER A 17 4.94 -11.54 2.26
N LEU A 18 3.89 -10.78 2.56
CA LEU A 18 2.81 -11.20 3.43
C LEU A 18 2.00 -12.38 2.86
N VAL A 19 1.74 -12.36 1.55
CA VAL A 19 0.99 -13.42 0.86
C VAL A 19 1.83 -14.67 0.62
N HIS A 20 3.13 -14.53 0.36
CA HIS A 20 3.94 -15.64 -0.18
C HIS A 20 5.02 -16.19 0.76
N THR A 21 5.43 -15.51 1.84
CA THR A 21 6.61 -15.97 2.61
C THR A 21 6.33 -17.01 3.70
N GLY A 22 5.08 -17.44 3.93
CA GLY A 22 4.72 -18.51 4.89
C GLY A 22 4.98 -18.21 6.38
N LYS A 23 5.92 -17.29 6.68
CA LYS A 23 6.32 -16.85 8.03
C LYS A 23 5.15 -16.24 8.78
N HIS A 24 4.30 -15.48 8.09
CA HIS A 24 3.06 -14.95 8.67
C HIS A 24 2.01 -16.02 8.94
N ALA A 25 1.93 -17.10 8.14
CA ALA A 25 1.01 -18.20 8.40
C ALA A 25 1.40 -18.99 9.66
N PHE A 26 2.71 -19.19 9.88
CA PHE A 26 3.25 -19.85 11.08
C PHE A 26 3.05 -19.01 12.35
N ILE A 27 3.39 -17.72 12.32
CA ILE A 27 3.19 -16.80 13.45
C ILE A 27 1.71 -16.65 13.77
N ARG A 28 0.84 -16.54 12.75
CA ARG A 28 -0.63 -16.46 12.90
C ARG A 28 -1.21 -17.65 13.64
N SER A 29 -0.75 -18.86 13.34
CA SER A 29 -1.26 -20.08 13.99
C SER A 29 -0.87 -20.17 15.46
N SER A 30 0.18 -19.46 15.87
CA SER A 30 0.80 -19.62 17.19
C SER A 30 0.49 -18.44 18.13
N LEU A 31 0.44 -17.22 17.60
CA LEU A 31 0.38 -15.97 18.38
C LEU A 31 -0.76 -15.03 17.96
N GLY A 32 -1.53 -15.39 16.93
CA GLY A 32 -2.49 -14.46 16.30
C GLY A 32 -1.79 -13.37 15.49
N PHE A 33 -2.54 -12.32 15.11
CA PHE A 33 -1.97 -11.14 14.47
C PHE A 33 -1.88 -9.98 15.46
N ASP A 34 -0.77 -9.26 15.39
CA ASP A 34 -0.66 -7.96 16.03
C ASP A 34 -1.69 -6.99 15.40
N PRO A 35 -2.53 -6.30 16.19
CA PRO A 35 -3.55 -5.39 15.66
C PRO A 35 -2.97 -4.27 14.77
N SER A 36 -1.79 -3.74 15.08
CA SER A 36 -1.13 -2.71 14.27
C SER A 36 -0.66 -3.24 12.92
N MET A 37 -0.30 -4.52 12.88
CA MET A 37 0.03 -5.21 11.62
C MET A 37 -1.22 -5.39 10.75
N ILE A 38 -2.36 -5.76 11.33
CA ILE A 38 -3.63 -5.86 10.59
C ILE A 38 -4.05 -4.51 10.03
N ASP A 39 -3.97 -3.45 10.84
CA ASP A 39 -4.29 -2.09 10.39
C ASP A 39 -3.41 -1.68 9.19
N THR A 40 -2.10 -1.86 9.30
CA THR A 40 -1.16 -1.59 8.20
C THR A 40 -1.49 -2.39 6.96
N LEU A 41 -1.83 -3.68 7.10
CA LEU A 41 -2.21 -4.54 5.99
C LEU A 41 -3.48 -4.04 5.29
N MET A 42 -4.54 -3.74 6.05
CA MET A 42 -5.79 -3.24 5.50
C MET A 42 -5.57 -1.94 4.72
N ARG A 43 -4.75 -1.04 5.27
CA ARG A 43 -4.40 0.22 4.63
C ARG A 43 -3.62 0.00 3.33
N GLN A 44 -2.63 -0.88 3.32
CA GLN A 44 -1.89 -1.23 2.10
C GLN A 44 -2.76 -1.94 1.04
N SER A 45 -3.72 -2.77 1.45
CA SER A 45 -4.71 -3.38 0.54
C SER A 45 -5.59 -2.33 -0.12
N ASN A 46 -6.01 -1.28 0.61
CA ASN A 46 -6.76 -0.16 0.03
C ASN A 46 -5.92 0.60 -1.01
N ASN A 47 -4.62 0.77 -0.79
CA ASN A 47 -3.73 1.36 -1.80
C ASN A 47 -3.65 0.51 -3.09
N LEU A 48 -3.70 -0.83 -2.99
CA LEU A 48 -3.72 -1.71 -4.18
C LEU A 48 -5.00 -1.50 -5.00
N VAL A 49 -6.16 -1.45 -4.33
CA VAL A 49 -7.45 -1.16 -4.98
C VAL A 49 -7.41 0.21 -5.65
N SER A 50 -6.90 1.23 -4.95
CA SER A 50 -6.74 2.57 -5.51
C SER A 50 -5.83 2.58 -6.74
N ALA A 51 -4.70 1.87 -6.71
CA ALA A 51 -3.83 1.71 -7.88
C ALA A 51 -4.53 1.05 -9.07
N ALA A 52 -5.36 0.04 -8.84
CA ALA A 52 -6.16 -0.60 -9.89
C ALA A 52 -7.20 0.37 -10.48
N VAL A 53 -7.88 1.17 -9.64
CA VAL A 53 -8.83 2.19 -10.11
C VAL A 53 -8.11 3.29 -10.89
N HIS A 54 -6.91 3.69 -10.47
CA HIS A 54 -6.07 4.64 -11.22
C HIS A 54 -5.77 4.14 -12.65
N ILE A 55 -5.48 2.85 -12.81
CA ILE A 55 -5.28 2.23 -14.13
C ILE A 55 -6.61 2.23 -14.91
N MET A 56 -7.69 1.76 -14.29
CA MET A 56 -9.01 1.69 -14.92
C MET A 56 -9.49 3.06 -15.42
N PHE A 57 -9.40 4.11 -14.60
CA PHE A 57 -9.82 5.45 -14.99
C PHE A 57 -8.97 5.98 -16.14
N LYS A 58 -7.65 5.75 -16.12
CA LYS A 58 -6.78 6.16 -17.24
C LYS A 58 -7.20 5.54 -18.58
N HIS A 59 -7.74 4.31 -18.57
CA HIS A 59 -8.03 3.57 -19.80
C HIS A 59 -9.52 3.53 -20.19
N SER A 60 -10.44 3.74 -19.24
CA SER A 60 -11.88 3.55 -19.45
C SER A 60 -12.72 4.79 -19.17
N ILE A 61 -12.26 5.70 -18.31
CA ILE A 61 -13.01 6.91 -17.92
C ILE A 61 -12.04 8.09 -17.71
N PRO A 62 -11.60 8.75 -18.82
CA PRO A 62 -10.72 9.91 -18.75
C PRO A 62 -11.29 11.01 -17.82
N ASP A 63 -10.39 11.81 -17.24
CA ASP A 63 -10.71 13.00 -16.42
C ASP A 63 -11.42 12.78 -15.08
N LYS A 64 -11.66 11.53 -14.65
CA LYS A 64 -12.22 11.22 -13.32
C LYS A 64 -11.21 10.90 -12.23
N GLN A 65 -9.92 11.16 -12.47
CA GLN A 65 -8.86 10.93 -11.48
C GLN A 65 -9.00 11.77 -10.20
N HIS A 66 -9.66 12.93 -10.27
CA HIS A 66 -9.93 13.79 -9.11
C HIS A 66 -10.83 13.11 -8.05
N PHE A 67 -11.68 12.15 -8.44
CA PHE A 67 -12.47 11.37 -7.49
C PHE A 67 -11.60 10.57 -6.52
N LEU A 68 -10.46 10.07 -7.00
CA LEU A 68 -9.52 9.30 -6.17
C LEU A 68 -8.79 10.21 -5.17
N LEU A 69 -8.48 11.45 -5.57
CA LEU A 69 -7.94 12.45 -4.65
C LEU A 69 -8.92 12.74 -3.51
N GLY A 70 -10.19 13.01 -3.83
CA GLY A 70 -11.22 13.23 -2.81
C GLY A 70 -11.45 12.03 -1.88
N LEU A 71 -11.30 10.80 -2.41
CA LEU A 71 -11.35 9.57 -1.61
C LEU A 71 -10.17 9.46 -0.64
N HIS A 72 -8.94 9.73 -1.12
CA HIS A 72 -7.75 9.71 -0.29
C HIS A 72 -7.76 10.80 0.78
N GLU A 73 -8.28 12.00 0.47
CA GLU A 73 -8.41 13.09 1.44
C GLU A 73 -9.46 12.74 2.50
N LYS A 74 -10.64 12.28 2.10
CA LYS A 74 -11.75 11.98 3.00
C LYS A 74 -11.46 10.79 3.93
N TYR A 75 -10.78 9.76 3.43
CA TYR A 75 -10.53 8.51 4.16
C TYR A 75 -9.03 8.28 4.36
N ARG A 76 -8.26 9.35 4.60
CA ARG A 76 -6.80 9.31 4.66
C ARG A 76 -6.25 8.20 5.55
N GLU A 77 -6.84 8.02 6.72
CA GLU A 77 -6.47 6.98 7.69
C GLU A 77 -6.60 5.56 7.14
N CYS A 78 -7.51 5.32 6.19
CA CYS A 78 -7.71 4.02 5.56
C CYS A 78 -6.65 3.67 4.50
N PHE A 79 -5.72 4.57 4.17
CA PHE A 79 -4.67 4.34 3.19
C PHE A 79 -3.30 4.43 3.86
N TYR A 80 -2.33 3.71 3.33
CA TYR A 80 -0.94 3.73 3.80
C TYR A 80 -0.10 4.55 2.82
N MET A 81 0.20 5.81 3.14
CA MET A 81 0.89 6.75 2.23
C MET A 81 2.39 6.80 2.52
N GLU A 82 3.15 7.50 1.67
CA GLU A 82 4.60 7.65 1.81
C GLU A 82 5.02 8.20 3.20
N GLN A 83 4.24 9.13 3.74
CA GLN A 83 4.46 9.71 5.07
C GLN A 83 4.28 8.71 6.23
N ASP A 84 3.66 7.55 5.98
CA ASP A 84 3.46 6.50 6.97
C ASP A 84 4.58 5.43 6.93
N VAL A 85 5.44 5.48 5.91
CA VAL A 85 6.56 4.54 5.78
C VAL A 85 7.58 4.83 6.88
N ASP A 86 7.96 3.79 7.63
CA ASP A 86 9.02 3.89 8.63
C ASP A 86 10.27 4.58 8.04
N PRO A 87 10.83 5.62 8.68
CA PRO A 87 11.93 6.40 8.12
C PRO A 87 13.17 5.58 7.77
N ASN A 88 13.50 4.55 8.57
CA ASN A 88 14.66 3.69 8.31
C ASN A 88 14.40 2.76 7.12
N MET A 89 13.19 2.22 7.03
CA MET A 89 12.72 1.44 5.89
C MET A 89 12.72 2.29 4.62
N LYS A 90 12.23 3.54 4.69
CA LYS A 90 12.21 4.49 3.58
C LYS A 90 13.62 4.77 3.07
N ALA A 91 14.55 5.12 3.97
CA ALA A 91 15.96 5.36 3.61
C ALA A 91 16.61 4.12 2.95
N THR A 92 16.32 2.92 3.46
CA THR A 92 16.82 1.65 2.90
C THR A 92 16.28 1.38 1.50
N ILE A 93 14.99 1.64 1.28
CA ILE A 93 14.35 1.50 -0.03
C ILE A 93 14.93 2.54 -0.99
N ASP A 94 15.00 3.81 -0.60
CA ASP A 94 15.51 4.89 -1.45
C ASP A 94 16.97 4.66 -1.88
N ALA A 95 17.82 4.13 -0.99
CA ALA A 95 19.20 3.76 -1.33
C ALA A 95 19.31 2.65 -2.38
N ARG A 96 18.31 1.75 -2.47
CA ARG A 96 18.26 0.66 -3.47
C ARG A 96 17.71 1.07 -4.82
N PHE A 97 17.01 2.20 -4.91
CA PHE A 97 16.37 2.71 -6.13
C PHE A 97 17.11 3.94 -6.70
N LYS A 98 18.39 4.14 -6.34
CA LYS A 98 19.30 5.09 -6.98
C LYS A 98 19.76 4.61 -8.36
#